data_AF-A0AAD0J897-F1
#
_entry.id   AF-A0AAD0J897-F1
#
_cell.length_a   1.000
_cell.length_b   1.000
_cell.length_c   1.000
_cell.angle_alpha   90.00
_cell.angle_beta   90.00
_cell.angle_gamma   90.00
#
_symmetry.space_group_name_H-M   'P 1'
#
loop_
_entity.id
_entity.type
_entity.pdbx_description
1 polymer ?
#
loop_
_entity_poly.entity_id
_entity_poly.type
_entity_poly.pdbx_seq_one_letter_code
_entity_poly.pdbx_strand_id
1 'polypeptide(L)'
;MFHGTFFDADPNRPPRAPVAPGRLPQADAPRVVRAAVRGMSAARATVIWAALAALVSLLFVASLSIGSVPMSPWQALASLVPHGGDTLFADIVRTLRLPRALAGFACGALLALAGALLQVLLRNPLAEPYVLGVSGGAAGFALVAMIAGGAWWLVDASAFAGSLVSVALVLGLARRELWRGESRDASPRLLLTGVVIAAGWGAFVTLLLSLAPDARLRGIIFWLTGDLNGATAPWFAWGALLLSAGVALPVAPQLNVLLRGDATALALGVPVARLRVRIYLVASLAAAAAVTTAGTIGFVGLVVPHALRLAFGNDQRMLLPAAMLAGGGGVMAADLLARTAIAPAQLPVGVMTALIGVPVFLWMLLRRPMR
;
A
#
# COMPACT_ATOMS: atom_id res chain seq x y z
N MET A 1 -37.95 -0.95 -72.38
CA MET A 1 -38.90 -1.89 -71.72
C MET A 1 -39.57 -1.10 -70.60
N PHE A 2 -40.89 -0.96 -70.71
CA PHE A 2 -41.86 -0.27 -69.82
C PHE A 2 -41.66 -0.55 -68.30
N HIS A 3 -42.14 0.18 -67.29
CA HIS A 3 -43.20 1.18 -67.07
C HIS A 3 -42.92 1.86 -65.70
N GLY A 4 -43.37 3.10 -65.48
CA GLY A 4 -43.37 3.77 -64.15
C GLY A 4 -44.74 3.79 -63.46
N THR A 5 -44.77 4.21 -62.18
CA THR A 5 -45.92 4.74 -61.40
C THR A 5 -45.33 5.56 -60.23
N PHE A 6 -45.35 6.90 -60.21
CA PHE A 6 -46.44 7.86 -59.90
C PHE A 6 -47.14 7.67 -58.54
N PHE A 7 -46.87 8.65 -57.66
CA PHE A 7 -47.80 9.36 -56.76
C PHE A 7 -49.13 8.68 -56.44
N ASP A 8 -49.31 8.30 -55.18
CA ASP A 8 -50.63 8.09 -54.58
C ASP A 8 -50.82 9.13 -53.47
N ALA A 9 -51.41 10.27 -53.86
CA ALA A 9 -51.83 11.34 -52.97
C ALA A 9 -53.37 11.29 -52.92
N ASP A 10 -53.91 10.59 -51.93
CA ASP A 10 -55.34 10.51 -51.65
C ASP A 10 -55.89 11.92 -51.29
N PRO A 11 -56.76 12.53 -52.13
CA PRO A 11 -57.28 13.87 -51.91
C PRO A 11 -58.35 13.99 -50.82
N ASN A 12 -58.83 12.87 -50.24
CA ASN A 12 -59.96 12.86 -49.32
C ASN A 12 -59.59 12.63 -47.84
N ARG A 13 -58.31 12.77 -47.46
CA ARG A 13 -57.91 12.67 -46.05
C ARG A 13 -58.20 13.98 -45.30
N PRO A 14 -59.06 13.99 -44.26
CA PRO A 14 -59.27 15.18 -43.46
C PRO A 14 -57.97 15.57 -42.72
N PRO A 15 -57.71 16.87 -42.50
CA PRO A 15 -56.50 17.33 -41.83
C PRO A 15 -56.46 16.81 -40.38
N ARG A 16 -55.33 16.21 -39.98
CA ARG A 16 -55.12 15.76 -38.60
C ARG A 16 -55.14 16.97 -37.66
N ALA A 17 -56.04 16.96 -36.70
CA ALA A 17 -56.14 18.00 -35.67
C ALA A 17 -54.83 18.06 -34.84
N PRO A 18 -54.41 19.25 -34.38
CA PRO A 18 -53.24 19.40 -33.53
C PRO A 18 -53.47 18.69 -32.20
N VAL A 19 -52.56 17.77 -31.85
CA VAL A 19 -52.56 17.06 -30.56
C VAL A 19 -52.30 18.10 -29.46
N ALA A 20 -53.27 18.31 -28.58
CA ALA A 20 -53.11 19.16 -27.41
C ALA A 20 -51.95 18.62 -26.53
N PRO A 21 -51.10 19.48 -25.94
CA PRO A 21 -50.00 19.02 -25.11
C PRO A 21 -50.57 18.35 -23.84
N GLY A 22 -50.60 17.02 -23.86
CA GLY A 22 -50.88 16.22 -22.67
C GLY A 22 -49.83 16.52 -21.60
N ARG A 23 -50.28 16.80 -20.39
CA ARG A 23 -49.42 16.89 -19.21
C ARG A 23 -48.60 15.61 -19.13
N LEU A 24 -47.28 15.72 -19.25
CA LEU A 24 -46.37 14.61 -18.99
C LEU A 24 -46.69 14.08 -17.58
N PRO A 25 -46.88 12.76 -17.40
CA PRO A 25 -46.96 12.19 -16.07
C PRO A 25 -45.65 12.59 -15.36
N GLN A 26 -45.76 13.25 -14.20
CA GLN A 26 -44.62 13.42 -13.30
C GLN A 26 -44.12 12.02 -12.97
N ALA A 27 -43.04 11.59 -13.63
CA ALA A 27 -42.38 10.36 -13.32
C ALA A 27 -41.85 10.50 -11.89
N ASP A 28 -42.52 9.83 -10.95
CA ASP A 28 -41.97 9.54 -9.65
C ASP A 28 -40.58 8.93 -9.88
N ALA A 29 -39.55 9.74 -9.62
CA ALA A 29 -38.18 9.29 -9.72
C ALA A 29 -38.06 8.00 -8.89
N PRO A 30 -37.62 6.87 -9.47
CA PRO A 30 -37.64 5.59 -8.79
C PRO A 30 -36.85 5.71 -7.48
N ARG A 31 -37.51 5.38 -6.36
CA ARG A 31 -36.95 5.35 -4.99
C ARG A 31 -35.62 4.58 -4.89
N VAL A 32 -35.26 3.80 -5.91
CA VAL A 32 -34.02 3.04 -6.06
C VAL A 32 -32.77 3.92 -6.28
N VAL A 33 -32.91 5.16 -6.76
CA VAL A 33 -31.75 6.09 -6.94
C VAL A 33 -31.31 6.71 -5.61
N ARG A 34 -32.08 6.51 -4.53
CA ARG A 34 -31.75 6.93 -3.15
C ARG A 34 -31.14 5.80 -2.30
N ALA A 35 -30.49 4.81 -2.92
CA ALA A 35 -29.46 4.06 -2.19
C ALA A 35 -28.32 5.05 -1.89
N ALA A 36 -28.50 5.78 -0.79
CA ALA A 36 -27.60 6.82 -0.32
C ALA A 36 -26.17 6.31 -0.46
N VAL A 37 -25.36 7.04 -1.24
CA VAL A 37 -23.93 7.12 -0.99
C VAL A 37 -23.83 7.63 0.44
N ARG A 38 -23.90 6.73 1.43
CA ARG A 38 -23.76 7.08 2.84
C ARG A 38 -22.34 7.60 2.95
N GLY A 39 -22.22 8.94 2.93
CA GLY A 39 -20.95 9.61 3.15
C GLY A 39 -20.30 9.07 4.41
N MET A 40 -18.98 8.99 4.42
CA MET A 40 -18.25 8.56 5.60
C MET A 40 -18.54 9.55 6.74
N SER A 41 -19.26 9.10 7.78
CA SER A 41 -19.45 9.93 8.97
C SER A 41 -18.24 9.81 9.89
N ALA A 42 -17.94 10.86 10.65
CA ALA A 42 -16.85 10.85 11.62
C ALA A 42 -17.01 9.70 12.63
N ALA A 43 -18.24 9.45 13.11
CA ALA A 43 -18.54 8.35 14.03
C ALA A 43 -18.25 6.97 13.43
N ARG A 44 -18.51 6.77 12.14
CA ARG A 44 -18.18 5.49 11.48
C ARG A 44 -16.67 5.31 11.34
N ALA A 45 -15.95 6.37 10.98
CA ALA A 45 -14.50 6.33 10.87
C ALA A 45 -13.82 6.04 12.21
N THR A 46 -14.28 6.67 13.30
CA THR A 46 -13.72 6.43 14.64
C THR A 46 -13.97 5.01 15.13
N VAL A 47 -15.15 4.44 14.88
CA VAL A 47 -15.44 3.03 15.22
C VAL A 47 -14.51 2.08 14.47
N ILE A 48 -14.25 2.32 13.17
CA ILE A 48 -13.32 1.51 12.38
C ILE A 48 -11.91 1.61 12.94
N TRP A 49 -11.42 2.82 13.24
CA TRP A 49 -10.09 3.01 13.81
C TRP A 49 -9.95 2.38 15.19
N ALA A 50 -10.97 2.51 16.05
CA ALA A 50 -10.98 1.90 17.37
C ALA A 50 -10.96 0.36 17.29
N ALA A 51 -11.73 -0.24 16.39
CA ALA A 51 -11.73 -1.68 16.17
C ALA A 51 -10.38 -2.18 15.66
N LEU A 52 -9.77 -1.48 14.70
CA LEU A 52 -8.44 -1.81 14.19
C LEU A 52 -7.36 -1.63 15.24
N ALA A 53 -7.41 -0.55 16.04
CA ALA A 53 -6.49 -0.32 17.14
C ALA A 53 -6.60 -1.42 18.21
N ALA A 54 -7.82 -1.84 18.57
CA ALA A 54 -8.03 -2.96 19.49
C ALA A 54 -7.42 -4.26 18.95
N LEU A 55 -7.65 -4.58 17.67
CA LEU A 55 -7.03 -5.75 17.03
C LEU A 55 -5.51 -5.68 17.03
N VAL A 56 -4.93 -4.52 16.69
CA VAL A 56 -3.47 -4.32 16.72
C VAL A 56 -2.91 -4.49 18.12
N SER A 57 -3.58 -3.96 19.15
CA SER A 57 -3.17 -4.15 20.54
C SER A 57 -3.18 -5.62 20.96
N LEU A 58 -4.19 -6.39 20.53
CA LEU A 58 -4.23 -7.84 20.77
C LEU A 58 -3.07 -8.56 20.07
N LEU A 59 -2.79 -8.22 18.81
CA LEU A 59 -1.66 -8.78 18.05
C LEU A 59 -0.32 -8.40 18.66
N PHE A 60 -0.20 -7.20 19.21
CA PHE A 60 0.99 -6.74 19.94
C PHE A 60 1.23 -7.60 21.17
N VAL A 61 0.23 -7.77 22.02
CA VAL A 61 0.33 -8.64 23.20
C VAL A 61 0.65 -10.08 22.79
N ALA A 62 0.02 -10.60 21.73
CA ALA A 62 0.31 -11.94 21.21
C ALA A 62 1.77 -12.07 20.73
N SER A 63 2.28 -11.09 19.99
CA SER A 63 3.68 -11.04 19.51
C SER A 63 4.69 -11.00 20.66
N LEU A 64 4.35 -10.34 21.78
CA LEU A 64 5.19 -10.34 22.98
C LEU A 64 5.10 -11.66 23.76
N SER A 65 3.98 -12.37 23.70
CA SER A 65 3.72 -13.56 24.53
C SER A 65 4.15 -14.87 23.87
N ILE A 66 3.96 -14.97 22.56
CA ILE A 66 4.17 -16.19 21.79
C ILE A 66 5.57 -16.18 21.17
N GLY A 67 6.33 -17.25 21.39
CA GLY A 67 7.66 -17.44 20.83
C GLY A 67 8.32 -18.70 21.40
N SER A 68 9.63 -18.86 21.18
CA SER A 68 10.39 -20.04 21.63
C SER A 68 10.33 -20.28 23.14
N VAL A 69 10.17 -19.20 23.92
CA VAL A 69 9.91 -19.26 25.36
C VAL A 69 8.45 -18.83 25.60
N PRO A 70 7.51 -19.75 25.80
CA PRO A 70 6.12 -19.38 26.02
C PRO A 70 6.00 -18.60 27.33
N MET A 71 5.25 -17.50 27.30
CA MET A 71 4.94 -16.70 28.49
C MET A 71 3.48 -16.28 28.45
N SER A 72 2.87 -16.11 29.62
CA SER A 72 1.49 -15.62 29.69
C SER A 72 1.41 -14.14 29.25
N PRO A 73 0.26 -13.69 28.72
CA PRO A 73 0.06 -12.29 28.34
C PRO A 73 0.36 -11.30 29.48
N TRP A 74 0.03 -11.69 30.72
CA TRP A 74 0.32 -10.88 31.89
C TRP A 74 1.82 -10.76 32.15
N GLN A 75 2.57 -11.87 32.05
CA GLN A 75 4.03 -11.85 32.18
C GLN A 75 4.70 -11.00 31.10
N ALA A 76 4.22 -11.09 29.85
CA ALA A 76 4.72 -10.28 28.75
C ALA A 76 4.50 -8.77 28.98
N LEU A 77 3.33 -8.40 29.48
CA LEU A 77 3.01 -7.00 29.81
C LEU A 77 3.77 -6.49 31.03
N ALA A 78 3.87 -7.29 32.10
CA ALA A 78 4.66 -6.96 33.28
C ALA A 78 6.13 -6.73 32.93
N SER A 79 6.65 -7.51 31.99
CA SER A 79 8.01 -7.39 31.45
C SER A 79 8.28 -6.07 30.73
N LEU A 80 7.27 -5.25 30.40
CA LEU A 80 7.47 -3.92 29.83
C LEU A 80 7.81 -2.86 30.90
N VAL A 81 7.44 -3.08 32.16
CA VAL A 81 7.63 -2.10 33.24
C VAL A 81 8.97 -2.34 33.94
N PRO A 82 9.80 -1.31 34.18
CA PRO A 82 11.05 -1.47 34.94
C PRO A 82 10.79 -2.18 36.29
N HIS A 83 11.58 -3.21 36.60
CA HIS A 83 11.41 -4.10 37.78
C HIS A 83 10.13 -4.97 37.80
N GLY A 84 9.35 -5.00 36.72
CA GLY A 84 8.21 -5.91 36.56
C GLY A 84 8.61 -7.28 35.99
N GLY A 85 8.16 -8.35 36.62
CA GLY A 85 8.32 -9.73 36.14
C GLY A 85 9.67 -10.38 36.44
N ASP A 86 9.86 -11.59 35.91
CA ASP A 86 11.13 -12.32 35.94
C ASP A 86 12.17 -11.60 35.06
N THR A 87 13.39 -11.45 35.57
CA THR A 87 14.55 -10.88 34.85
C THR A 87 14.75 -11.48 33.46
N LEU A 88 14.60 -12.79 33.31
CA LEU A 88 14.77 -13.46 32.01
C LEU A 88 13.67 -13.05 31.00
N PHE A 89 12.42 -12.99 31.45
CA PHE A 89 11.31 -12.58 30.58
C PHE A 89 11.38 -11.10 30.22
N ALA A 90 11.78 -10.25 31.16
CA ALA A 90 12.04 -8.84 30.92
C ALA A 90 13.08 -8.64 29.82
N ASP A 91 14.20 -9.36 29.87
CA ASP A 91 15.25 -9.26 28.87
C ASP A 91 14.78 -9.76 27.49
N ILE A 92 14.12 -10.92 27.41
CA ILE A 92 13.58 -11.45 26.15
C ILE A 92 12.56 -10.49 25.53
N VAL A 93 11.65 -9.94 26.33
CA VAL A 93 10.62 -9.03 25.84
C VAL A 93 11.24 -7.73 25.36
N ARG A 94 12.12 -7.10 26.13
CA ARG A 94 12.66 -5.76 25.82
C ARG A 94 13.71 -5.76 24.72
N THR A 95 14.55 -6.80 24.65
CA THR A 95 15.68 -6.83 23.71
C THR A 95 15.36 -7.55 22.40
N LEU A 96 14.40 -8.50 22.41
CA LEU A 96 14.10 -9.32 21.23
C LEU A 96 12.68 -9.13 20.69
N ARG A 97 11.65 -9.19 21.55
CA ARG A 97 10.25 -9.22 21.07
C ARG A 97 9.69 -7.84 20.78
N LEU A 98 9.90 -6.91 21.69
CA LEU A 98 9.39 -5.54 21.61
C LEU A 98 9.96 -4.79 20.40
N PRO A 99 11.30 -4.73 20.18
CA PRO A 99 11.85 -4.02 19.03
C PRO A 99 11.33 -4.59 17.71
N ARG A 100 11.24 -5.93 17.64
CA ARG A 100 10.76 -6.63 16.45
C ARG A 100 9.28 -6.41 16.17
N ALA A 101 8.42 -6.46 17.19
CA ALA A 101 6.99 -6.17 17.05
C ALA A 101 6.75 -4.72 16.59
N LEU A 102 7.48 -3.76 17.18
CA LEU A 102 7.42 -2.36 16.81
C LEU A 102 7.93 -2.10 15.39
N ALA A 103 9.03 -2.76 14.98
CA ALA A 103 9.56 -2.66 13.64
C ALA A 103 8.58 -3.25 12.61
N GLY A 104 8.00 -4.42 12.89
CA GLY A 104 7.00 -5.06 12.04
C GLY A 104 5.76 -4.17 11.85
N PHE A 105 5.26 -3.58 12.94
CA PHE A 105 4.16 -2.62 12.85
C PHE A 105 4.51 -1.42 11.96
N ALA A 106 5.64 -0.76 12.22
CA ALA A 106 6.04 0.42 11.48
C ALA A 106 6.25 0.12 9.99
N CYS A 107 6.90 -0.99 9.65
CA CYS A 107 7.11 -1.42 8.27
C CYS A 107 5.78 -1.70 7.56
N GLY A 108 4.87 -2.44 8.19
CA GLY A 108 3.55 -2.71 7.60
C GLY A 108 2.72 -1.46 7.41
N ALA A 109 2.77 -0.52 8.36
CA ALA A 109 2.07 0.75 8.28
C ALA A 109 2.63 1.63 7.14
N LEU A 110 3.96 1.71 7.02
CA LEU A 110 4.65 2.41 5.94
C LEU A 110 4.30 1.85 4.56
N LEU A 111 4.32 0.52 4.40
CA LEU A 111 3.98 -0.15 3.15
C LEU A 111 2.52 0.06 2.76
N ALA A 112 1.60 -0.05 3.72
CA ALA A 112 0.18 0.19 3.48
C ALA A 112 -0.12 1.66 3.15
N LEU A 113 0.56 2.61 3.82
CA LEU A 113 0.47 4.04 3.50
C LEU A 113 1.00 4.33 2.09
N ALA A 114 2.19 3.83 1.76
CA ALA A 114 2.79 4.00 0.44
C ALA A 114 1.89 3.41 -0.65
N GLY A 115 1.34 2.21 -0.43
CA GLY A 115 0.41 1.57 -1.34
C GLY A 115 -0.88 2.36 -1.54
N ALA A 116 -1.50 2.84 -0.45
CA ALA A 116 -2.70 3.68 -0.53
C ALA A 116 -2.46 4.96 -1.34
N LEU A 117 -1.34 5.64 -1.09
CA LEU A 117 -0.96 6.86 -1.80
C LEU A 117 -0.70 6.60 -3.29
N LEU A 118 0.00 5.52 -3.64
CA LEU A 118 0.30 5.17 -5.03
C LEU A 118 -0.95 4.74 -5.80
N GLN A 119 -1.89 4.04 -5.15
CA GLN A 119 -3.16 3.66 -5.76
C GLN A 119 -4.00 4.90 -6.09
N VAL A 120 -3.94 5.95 -5.26
CA VAL A 120 -4.54 7.25 -5.59
C VAL A 120 -3.79 7.95 -6.72
N LEU A 121 -2.47 8.07 -6.61
CA LEU A 121 -1.62 8.76 -7.58
C LEU A 121 -1.80 8.19 -8.99
N LEU A 122 -1.75 6.87 -9.09
CA LEU A 122 -1.80 6.14 -10.35
C LEU A 122 -3.24 5.86 -10.81
N ARG A 123 -4.24 6.13 -9.96
CA ARG A 123 -5.64 5.75 -10.19
C ARG A 123 -5.79 4.27 -10.56
N ASN A 124 -4.95 3.44 -9.95
CA ASN A 124 -4.90 2.02 -10.23
C ASN A 124 -4.92 1.26 -8.90
N PRO A 125 -5.98 0.48 -8.59
CA PRO A 125 -6.04 -0.30 -7.36
C PRO A 125 -4.96 -1.38 -7.28
N LEU A 126 -4.33 -1.74 -8.41
CA LEU A 126 -3.24 -2.70 -8.51
C LEU A 126 -1.86 -2.09 -8.25
N ALA A 127 -1.78 -0.78 -7.99
CA ALA A 127 -0.51 -0.15 -7.69
C ALA A 127 0.05 -0.66 -6.36
N GLU A 128 1.34 -1.02 -6.38
CA GLU A 128 2.13 -1.43 -5.22
C GLU A 128 3.44 -0.62 -5.18
N PRO A 129 3.97 -0.29 -3.99
CA PRO A 129 5.21 0.49 -3.87
C PRO A 129 6.42 -0.06 -4.61
N TYR A 130 6.50 -1.39 -4.79
CA TYR A 130 7.64 -2.02 -5.44
C TYR A 130 7.61 -1.94 -6.96
N VAL A 131 6.45 -1.65 -7.56
CA VAL A 131 6.31 -1.48 -9.02
C VAL A 131 7.14 -0.31 -9.55
N LEU A 132 7.54 0.63 -8.68
CA LEU A 132 8.38 1.78 -9.04
C LEU A 132 9.89 1.50 -8.89
N GLY A 133 10.30 0.24 -8.72
CA GLY A 133 11.71 -0.16 -8.63
C GLY A 133 12.39 0.17 -7.29
N VAL A 134 11.69 0.76 -6.33
CA VAL A 134 12.24 1.18 -5.03
C VAL A 134 12.88 0.00 -4.28
N SER A 135 12.18 -1.14 -4.24
CA SER A 135 12.69 -2.38 -3.64
C SER A 135 13.87 -2.96 -4.43
N GLY A 136 13.82 -2.93 -5.76
CA GLY A 136 14.91 -3.41 -6.62
C GLY A 136 16.20 -2.61 -6.44
N GLY A 137 16.09 -1.27 -6.37
CA GLY A 137 17.23 -0.39 -6.09
C GLY A 137 17.83 -0.64 -4.70
N ALA A 138 16.98 -0.80 -3.68
CA ALA A 138 17.45 -1.18 -2.35
C ALA A 138 18.17 -2.52 -2.36
N ALA A 139 17.59 -3.53 -3.00
CA ALA A 139 18.18 -4.86 -3.12
C ALA A 139 19.54 -4.82 -3.82
N GLY A 140 19.64 -4.19 -4.99
CA GLY A 140 20.91 -4.10 -5.72
C GLY A 140 22.03 -3.52 -4.87
N PHE A 141 21.78 -2.38 -4.21
CA PHE A 141 22.79 -1.71 -3.40
C PHE A 141 23.11 -2.45 -2.10
N ALA A 142 22.08 -3.01 -1.44
CA ALA A 142 22.28 -3.86 -0.26
C ALA A 142 23.14 -5.07 -0.58
N LEU A 143 22.89 -5.76 -1.71
CA LEU A 143 23.66 -6.91 -2.14
C LEU A 143 25.12 -6.56 -2.42
N VAL A 144 25.40 -5.42 -3.05
CA VAL A 144 26.78 -4.93 -3.23
C VAL A 144 27.49 -4.79 -1.89
N ALA A 145 26.84 -4.15 -0.90
CA ALA A 145 27.41 -4.00 0.44
C ALA A 145 27.61 -5.36 1.14
N MET A 146 26.64 -6.27 1.01
CA MET A 146 26.72 -7.61 1.59
C MET A 146 27.83 -8.45 0.96
N ILE A 147 28.01 -8.41 -0.36
CA ILE A 147 29.08 -9.13 -1.07
C ILE A 147 30.45 -8.57 -0.66
N ALA A 148 30.56 -7.25 -0.52
CA ALA A 148 31.77 -6.56 -0.08
C ALA A 148 32.16 -6.80 1.40
N GLY A 149 31.32 -7.47 2.19
CA GLY A 149 31.60 -7.66 3.62
C GLY A 149 31.24 -6.47 4.50
N GLY A 150 30.36 -5.58 4.03
CA GLY A 150 29.86 -4.45 4.79
C GLY A 150 29.18 -4.87 6.10
N ALA A 151 29.29 -4.01 7.11
CA ALA A 151 28.54 -4.14 8.36
C ALA A 151 27.04 -3.91 8.13
N TRP A 152 26.19 -4.33 9.08
CA TRP A 152 24.74 -4.24 8.98
C TRP A 152 24.23 -2.82 8.67
N TRP A 153 24.77 -1.80 9.34
CA TRP A 153 24.38 -0.40 9.11
C TRP A 153 24.77 0.10 7.71
N LEU A 154 25.83 -0.45 7.12
CA LEU A 154 26.26 -0.10 5.76
C LEU A 154 25.33 -0.76 4.73
N VAL A 155 24.85 -1.97 5.00
CA VAL A 155 23.81 -2.62 4.19
C VAL A 155 22.54 -1.79 4.21
N ASP A 156 22.08 -1.35 5.38
CA ASP A 156 20.89 -0.52 5.53
C ASP A 156 21.05 0.84 4.83
N ALA A 157 22.19 1.52 5.03
CA ALA A 157 22.48 2.77 4.35
C ALA A 157 22.55 2.62 2.82
N SER A 158 23.13 1.52 2.35
CA SER A 158 23.21 1.21 0.91
C SER A 158 21.83 0.90 0.35
N ALA A 159 20.99 0.13 1.06
CA ALA A 159 19.62 -0.15 0.67
C ALA A 159 18.80 1.14 0.54
N PHE A 160 18.88 2.02 1.53
CA PHE A 160 18.21 3.30 1.50
C PHE A 160 18.69 4.17 0.33
N ALA A 161 20.01 4.26 0.12
CA ALA A 161 20.59 4.99 -1.00
C ALA A 161 20.14 4.42 -2.36
N GLY A 162 20.13 3.09 -2.52
CA GLY A 162 19.67 2.43 -3.73
C GLY A 162 18.18 2.68 -4.02
N SER A 163 17.34 2.69 -2.98
CA SER A 163 15.95 3.13 -3.09
C SER A 163 15.87 4.58 -3.60
N LEU A 164 16.63 5.51 -3.01
CA LEU A 164 16.63 6.92 -3.45
C LEU A 164 17.11 7.08 -4.90
N VAL A 165 18.12 6.32 -5.31
CA VAL A 165 18.60 6.29 -6.71
C VAL A 165 17.48 5.84 -7.63
N SER A 166 16.77 4.76 -7.30
CA SER A 166 15.63 4.30 -8.12
C SER A 166 14.51 5.34 -8.21
N VAL A 167 14.19 5.99 -7.08
CA VAL A 167 13.19 7.07 -7.01
C VAL A 167 13.61 8.25 -7.88
N ALA A 168 14.89 8.64 -7.83
CA ALA A 168 15.44 9.72 -8.64
C ALA A 168 15.43 9.39 -10.14
N LEU A 169 15.74 8.14 -10.51
CA LEU A 169 15.66 7.67 -11.90
C LEU A 169 14.23 7.76 -12.43
N VAL A 170 13.25 7.23 -11.69
CA VAL A 170 11.84 7.29 -12.09
C VAL A 170 11.35 8.74 -12.16
N LEU A 171 11.70 9.59 -11.19
CA LEU A 171 11.36 11.02 -11.23
C LEU A 171 12.00 11.77 -12.39
N GLY A 172 13.26 11.46 -12.70
CA GLY A 172 14.00 12.07 -13.81
C GLY A 172 13.37 11.73 -15.16
N LEU A 173 13.04 10.45 -15.36
CA LEU A 173 12.41 9.94 -16.58
C LEU A 173 10.95 10.39 -16.71
N ALA A 174 10.20 10.41 -15.61
CA ALA A 174 8.80 10.83 -15.58
C ALA A 174 8.61 12.35 -15.37
N ARG A 175 9.69 13.14 -15.34
CA ARG A 175 9.64 14.58 -15.03
C ARG A 175 8.70 15.34 -15.97
N ARG A 176 8.75 15.04 -17.27
CA ARG A 176 7.90 15.71 -18.26
C ARG A 176 6.41 15.48 -18.01
N GLU A 177 6.04 14.30 -17.50
CA GLU A 177 4.65 13.88 -17.29
C GLU A 177 4.08 14.34 -15.95
N LEU A 178 4.90 14.28 -14.90
CA LEU A 178 4.53 14.77 -13.57
C LEU A 178 4.34 16.30 -13.55
N TRP A 179 5.10 17.04 -14.38
CA TRP A 179 5.14 18.50 -14.35
C TRP A 179 4.24 19.19 -15.38
N ARG A 180 3.99 18.59 -16.56
CA ARG A 180 3.21 19.26 -17.62
C ARG A 180 1.69 19.18 -17.45
N GLY A 181 1.19 18.37 -16.53
CA GLY A 181 -0.24 18.33 -16.22
C GLY A 181 -1.12 17.86 -17.39
N GLU A 182 -0.56 17.22 -18.41
CA GLU A 182 -1.32 16.65 -19.52
C GLU A 182 -2.28 15.57 -19.00
N SER A 183 -3.56 15.88 -19.13
CA SER A 183 -4.64 15.48 -18.24
C SER A 183 -5.18 14.06 -18.44
N ARG A 184 -4.48 13.20 -19.20
CA ARG A 184 -5.00 11.87 -19.57
C ARG A 184 -4.01 10.70 -19.50
N ASP A 185 -2.71 10.90 -19.69
CA ASP A 185 -1.77 9.77 -19.97
C ASP A 185 -0.59 9.62 -18.98
N ALA A 186 -0.52 10.41 -17.90
CA ALA A 186 0.62 10.36 -16.97
C ALA A 186 0.70 9.05 -16.15
N SER A 187 -0.43 8.37 -15.88
CA SER A 187 -0.43 7.15 -15.05
C SER A 187 0.14 5.91 -15.76
N PRO A 188 -0.27 5.56 -17.01
CA PRO A 188 0.26 4.38 -17.69
C PRO A 188 1.76 4.44 -17.97
N ARG A 189 2.28 5.62 -18.33
CA ARG A 189 3.70 5.80 -18.65
C ARG A 189 4.59 5.82 -17.41
N LEU A 190 4.14 6.42 -16.31
CA LEU A 190 4.83 6.32 -15.01
C LEU A 190 4.89 4.86 -14.53
N LEU A 191 3.80 4.10 -14.71
CA LEU A 191 3.77 2.66 -14.44
C LEU A 191 4.75 1.90 -15.34
N LEU A 192 4.74 2.13 -16.65
CA LEU A 192 5.65 1.48 -17.60
C LEU A 192 7.12 1.79 -17.28
N THR A 193 7.42 3.05 -16.96
CA THR A 193 8.77 3.47 -16.54
C THR A 193 9.20 2.72 -15.28
N GLY A 194 8.32 2.66 -14.27
CA GLY A 194 8.56 1.90 -13.05
C GLY A 194 8.84 0.42 -13.33
N VAL A 195 8.02 -0.21 -14.16
CA VAL A 195 8.15 -1.64 -14.53
C VAL A 195 9.48 -1.92 -15.23
N VAL A 196 9.88 -1.07 -16.19
CA VAL A 196 11.17 -1.22 -16.90
C VAL A 196 12.34 -1.05 -15.94
N ILE A 197 12.30 -0.05 -15.05
CA ILE A 197 13.33 0.16 -14.03
C ILE A 197 13.39 -1.04 -13.06
N ALA A 198 12.24 -1.55 -12.62
CA ALA A 198 12.16 -2.73 -11.77
C ALA A 198 12.76 -3.97 -12.45
N ALA A 199 12.50 -4.17 -13.76
CA ALA A 199 13.12 -5.25 -14.53
C ALA A 199 14.64 -5.10 -14.62
N GLY A 200 15.14 -3.87 -14.83
CA GLY A 200 16.57 -3.56 -14.81
C GLY A 200 17.23 -3.88 -13.47
N TRP A 201 16.59 -3.49 -12.36
CA TRP A 201 17.05 -3.87 -11.02
C TRP A 201 17.00 -5.37 -10.78
N GLY A 202 15.97 -6.06 -11.29
CA GLY A 202 15.87 -7.51 -11.22
C GLY A 202 17.06 -8.18 -11.90
N ALA A 203 17.40 -7.77 -13.12
CA ALA A 203 18.57 -8.27 -13.83
C ALA A 203 19.88 -7.98 -13.08
N PHE A 204 20.01 -6.78 -12.50
CA PHE A 204 21.18 -6.43 -11.69
C PHE A 204 21.31 -7.28 -10.42
N VAL A 205 20.22 -7.50 -9.69
CA VAL A 205 20.18 -8.38 -8.51
C VAL A 205 20.52 -9.82 -8.89
N THR A 206 19.97 -10.34 -10.00
CA THR A 206 20.30 -11.69 -10.49
C THR A 206 21.78 -11.82 -10.86
N LEU A 207 22.37 -10.81 -11.51
CA LEU A 207 23.81 -10.78 -11.80
C LEU A 207 24.65 -10.77 -10.51
N LEU A 208 24.26 -10.00 -9.50
CA LEU A 208 24.98 -10.00 -8.22
C LEU A 208 24.89 -11.35 -7.52
N LEU A 209 23.73 -12.01 -7.57
CA LEU A 209 23.54 -13.36 -7.02
C LEU A 209 24.42 -14.40 -7.73
N SER A 210 24.57 -14.32 -9.06
CA SER A 210 25.43 -15.26 -9.80
C SER A 210 26.93 -15.06 -9.53
N LEU A 211 27.32 -13.87 -9.06
CA LEU A 211 28.70 -13.55 -8.68
C LEU A 211 28.96 -13.68 -7.17
N ALA A 212 27.92 -13.87 -6.36
CA ALA A 212 28.03 -13.87 -4.91
C ALA A 212 28.69 -15.16 -4.38
N PRO A 213 29.56 -15.08 -3.35
CA PRO A 213 30.10 -16.28 -2.70
C PRO A 213 29.02 -17.11 -1.99
N ASP A 214 29.09 -18.44 -2.09
CA ASP A 214 28.12 -19.38 -1.52
C ASP A 214 27.85 -19.14 -0.03
N ALA A 215 28.89 -18.80 0.74
CA ALA A 215 28.81 -18.54 2.17
C ALA A 215 27.86 -17.37 2.54
N ARG A 216 27.61 -16.44 1.61
CA ARG A 216 26.74 -15.27 1.82
C ARG A 216 25.33 -15.44 1.26
N LEU A 217 25.10 -16.44 0.40
CA LEU A 217 23.84 -16.62 -0.33
C LEU A 217 22.64 -16.75 0.62
N ARG A 218 22.77 -17.51 1.70
CA ARG A 218 21.69 -17.66 2.68
C ARG A 218 21.28 -16.30 3.26
N GLY A 219 22.24 -15.50 3.73
CA GLY A 219 21.95 -14.17 4.28
C GLY A 219 21.31 -13.24 3.26
N ILE A 220 21.80 -13.25 2.02
CA ILE A 220 21.24 -12.47 0.92
C ILE A 220 19.78 -12.88 0.64
N ILE A 221 19.48 -14.18 0.60
CA ILE A 221 18.12 -14.68 0.37
C ILE A 221 17.17 -14.21 1.49
N PHE A 222 17.60 -14.29 2.75
CA PHE A 222 16.79 -13.80 3.88
C PHE A 222 16.51 -12.30 3.80
N TRP A 223 17.52 -11.50 3.40
CA TRP A 223 17.33 -10.07 3.22
C TRP A 223 16.37 -9.76 2.05
N LEU A 224 16.55 -10.43 0.91
CA LEU A 224 15.71 -10.27 -0.28
C LEU A 224 14.25 -10.70 -0.04
N THR A 225 14.02 -11.69 0.80
CA THR A 225 12.68 -12.20 1.13
C THR A 225 12.03 -11.47 2.30
N GLY A 226 12.74 -10.55 2.94
CA GLY A 226 12.26 -9.75 4.06
C GLY A 226 12.22 -10.51 5.38
N ASP A 227 12.94 -10.01 6.37
CA ASP A 227 13.05 -10.59 7.69
C ASP A 227 13.12 -9.51 8.78
N LEU A 228 12.51 -9.79 9.93
CA LEU A 228 12.47 -8.91 11.09
C LEU A 228 13.40 -9.38 12.21
N ASN A 229 14.12 -10.51 12.08
CA ASN A 229 15.06 -10.98 13.12
C ASN A 229 16.13 -9.95 13.48
N GLY A 230 16.62 -9.17 12.51
CA GLY A 230 17.67 -8.17 12.70
C GLY A 230 17.17 -6.80 13.17
N ALA A 231 15.86 -6.60 13.31
CA ALA A 231 15.26 -5.30 13.57
C ALA A 231 15.35 -4.89 15.05
N THR A 232 16.56 -4.50 15.47
CA THR A 232 16.86 -4.08 16.85
C THR A 232 16.53 -2.61 17.13
N ALA A 233 16.52 -1.76 16.08
CA ALA A 233 16.28 -0.33 16.18
C ALA A 233 15.01 0.09 15.40
N PRO A 234 13.80 -0.03 15.99
CA PRO A 234 12.55 0.28 15.30
C PRO A 234 12.38 1.79 15.04
N TRP A 235 13.15 2.65 15.71
CA TRP A 235 12.94 4.09 15.76
C TRP A 235 13.07 4.78 14.41
N PHE A 236 13.94 4.29 13.52
CA PHE A 236 14.05 4.82 12.16
C PHE A 236 12.73 4.66 11.39
N ALA A 237 12.13 3.47 11.42
CA ALA A 237 10.85 3.20 10.76
C ALA A 237 9.70 4.01 11.39
N TRP A 238 9.68 4.16 12.71
CA TRP A 238 8.69 5.01 13.39
C TRP A 238 8.84 6.48 13.04
N GLY A 239 10.07 7.01 12.99
CA GLY A 239 10.34 8.38 12.55
C GLY A 239 9.86 8.62 11.11
N ALA A 240 10.17 7.68 10.20
CA ALA A 240 9.69 7.72 8.83
C ALA A 240 8.16 7.62 8.73
N LEU A 241 7.52 6.81 9.57
CA LEU A 241 6.07 6.65 9.62
C LEU A 241 5.39 7.94 10.07
N LEU A 242 5.86 8.53 11.17
CA LEU A 242 5.33 9.78 11.70
C LEU A 242 5.52 10.93 10.70
N LEU A 243 6.69 11.03 10.06
CA LEU A 243 6.95 12.01 9.01
C LEU A 243 6.01 11.81 7.81
N SER A 244 5.90 10.58 7.31
CA SER A 244 5.06 10.27 6.16
C SER A 244 3.58 10.49 6.45
N ALA A 245 3.10 10.09 7.63
CA ALA A 245 1.73 10.33 8.08
C ALA A 245 1.45 11.82 8.27
N GLY A 246 2.39 12.57 8.86
CA GLY A 246 2.29 14.01 9.06
C GLY A 246 2.17 14.80 7.76
N VAL A 247 2.76 14.31 6.67
CA VAL A 247 2.59 14.91 5.34
C VAL A 247 1.35 14.38 4.60
N ALA A 248 1.03 13.10 4.73
CA ALA A 248 -0.04 12.45 3.96
C ALA A 248 -1.46 12.71 4.49
N LEU A 249 -1.66 12.69 5.82
CA LEU A 249 -2.99 12.83 6.41
C LEU A 249 -3.62 14.21 6.15
N PRO A 250 -2.90 15.35 6.26
CA PRO A 250 -3.49 16.67 6.00
C PRO A 250 -3.95 16.85 4.55
N VAL A 251 -3.33 16.15 3.60
CA VAL A 251 -3.70 16.22 2.18
C VAL A 251 -4.76 15.19 1.77
N ALA A 252 -5.23 14.33 2.68
CA ALA A 252 -6.24 13.32 2.39
C ALA A 252 -7.54 13.87 1.74
N PRO A 253 -8.06 15.05 2.12
CA PRO A 253 -9.19 15.66 1.40
C PRO A 253 -8.86 15.97 -0.07
N GLN A 254 -7.65 16.44 -0.36
CA GLN A 254 -7.22 16.75 -1.72
C GLN A 254 -7.05 15.47 -2.56
N LEU A 255 -6.64 14.37 -1.93
CA LEU A 255 -6.59 13.04 -2.57
C LEU A 255 -7.98 12.56 -3.01
N ASN A 256 -9.01 12.78 -2.19
CA ASN A 256 -10.40 12.46 -2.57
C ASN A 256 -10.84 13.25 -3.80
N VAL A 257 -10.45 14.53 -3.91
CA VAL A 257 -10.75 15.35 -5.08
C VAL A 257 -9.94 14.87 -6.29
N LEU A 258 -8.66 14.52 -6.12
CA LEU A 258 -7.81 13.99 -7.17
C LEU A 258 -8.36 12.68 -7.77
N LEU A 259 -9.01 11.85 -6.97
CA LEU A 259 -9.70 10.64 -7.44
C LEU A 259 -10.89 10.93 -8.37
N ARG A 260 -11.46 12.15 -8.35
CA ARG A 260 -12.59 12.55 -9.21
C ARG A 260 -12.16 13.04 -10.60
N GLY A 261 -10.86 13.11 -10.87
CA GLY A 261 -10.31 13.60 -12.13
C GLY A 261 -9.46 14.86 -11.96
N ASP A 262 -8.52 15.06 -12.89
CA ASP A 262 -7.56 16.17 -12.81
C ASP A 262 -8.23 17.51 -13.06
N ALA A 263 -9.13 17.58 -14.05
CA ALA A 263 -9.87 18.79 -14.37
C ALA A 263 -10.71 19.27 -13.18
N THR A 264 -11.41 18.34 -12.51
CA THR A 264 -12.20 18.63 -11.31
C THR A 264 -11.32 19.12 -10.16
N ALA A 265 -10.16 18.49 -9.96
CA ALA A 265 -9.23 18.89 -8.91
C ALA A 265 -8.63 20.28 -9.14
N LEU A 266 -8.25 20.59 -10.39
CA LEU A 266 -7.76 21.91 -10.77
C LEU A 266 -8.84 22.98 -10.60
N ALA A 267 -10.09 22.71 -11.02
CA ALA A 267 -11.22 23.64 -10.86
C ALA A 267 -11.54 23.95 -9.39
N LEU A 268 -11.30 22.99 -8.49
CA LEU A 268 -11.46 23.16 -7.03
C LEU A 268 -10.21 23.71 -6.34
N GLY A 269 -9.21 24.19 -7.10
CA GLY A 269 -8.02 24.87 -6.58
C GLY A 269 -6.92 23.94 -6.05
N VAL A 270 -6.99 22.63 -6.32
CA VAL A 270 -5.95 21.69 -5.90
C VAL A 270 -4.74 21.82 -6.83
N PRO A 271 -3.52 22.05 -6.30
CA PRO A 271 -2.31 22.12 -7.13
C PRO A 271 -1.86 20.70 -7.54
N VAL A 272 -2.53 20.12 -8.55
CA VAL A 272 -2.39 18.70 -8.95
C VAL A 272 -0.93 18.26 -9.14
N ALA A 273 -0.12 19.01 -9.89
CA ALA A 273 1.28 18.65 -10.14
C ALA A 273 2.11 18.58 -8.83
N ARG A 274 1.96 19.60 -7.97
CA ARG A 274 2.68 19.64 -6.67
C ARG A 274 2.20 18.54 -5.75
N LEU A 275 0.90 18.27 -5.72
CA LEU A 275 0.32 17.19 -4.92
C LEU A 275 0.85 15.82 -5.39
N ARG A 276 0.90 15.56 -6.71
CA ARG A 276 1.44 14.31 -7.27
C ARG A 276 2.89 14.08 -6.89
N VAL A 277 3.74 15.08 -7.09
CA VAL A 277 5.16 14.98 -6.71
C VAL A 277 5.30 14.77 -5.20
N ARG A 278 4.56 15.52 -4.38
CA ARG A 278 4.58 15.36 -2.92
C ARG A 278 4.20 13.95 -2.49
N ILE A 279 3.10 13.40 -2.99
CA ILE A 279 2.60 12.08 -2.56
C ILE A 279 3.46 10.96 -3.11
N TYR A 280 4.03 11.12 -4.31
CA TYR A 280 5.00 10.19 -4.86
C TYR A 280 6.26 10.13 -3.98
N LEU A 281 6.80 11.29 -3.59
CA LEU A 281 7.97 11.36 -2.71
C LEU A 281 7.68 10.74 -1.34
N VAL A 282 6.53 11.07 -0.73
CA VAL A 282 6.13 10.49 0.57
C VAL A 282 5.97 8.98 0.46
N ALA A 283 5.27 8.48 -0.56
CA ALA A 283 5.09 7.04 -0.74
C ALA A 283 6.42 6.32 -0.99
N SER A 284 7.31 6.93 -1.77
CA SER A 284 8.63 6.40 -2.08
C SER A 284 9.53 6.35 -0.85
N LEU A 285 9.56 7.43 -0.05
CA LEU A 285 10.31 7.48 1.20
C LEU A 285 9.76 6.50 2.23
N ALA A 286 8.44 6.36 2.33
CA ALA A 286 7.81 5.39 3.21
C ALA A 286 8.18 3.95 2.82
N ALA A 287 8.14 3.63 1.52
CA ALA A 287 8.57 2.33 1.01
C ALA A 287 10.07 2.08 1.21
N ALA A 288 10.92 3.07 0.95
CA ALA A 288 12.37 2.98 1.16
C ALA A 288 12.71 2.71 2.63
N ALA A 289 12.05 3.42 3.55
CA ALA A 289 12.24 3.22 4.99
C ALA A 289 11.79 1.82 5.45
N ALA A 290 10.66 1.33 4.92
CA ALA A 290 10.19 -0.02 5.22
C ALA A 290 11.17 -1.10 4.72
N VAL A 291 11.62 -0.99 3.46
CA VAL A 291 12.56 -1.97 2.87
C VAL A 291 13.92 -1.94 3.57
N THR A 292 14.39 -0.76 3.94
CA THR A 292 15.64 -0.61 4.71
C THR A 292 15.56 -1.29 6.08
N THR A 293 14.39 -1.26 6.71
CA THR A 293 14.21 -1.80 8.08
C THR A 293 14.00 -3.31 8.10
N ALA A 294 13.27 -3.85 7.13
CA ALA A 294 12.80 -5.24 7.17
C ALA A 294 13.06 -6.05 5.90
N GLY A 295 13.83 -5.51 4.95
CA GLY A 295 14.00 -6.09 3.63
C GLY A 295 12.72 -6.03 2.79
N THR A 296 12.64 -6.86 1.75
CA THR A 296 11.52 -6.77 0.79
C THR A 296 10.28 -7.52 1.31
N ILE A 297 9.31 -6.80 1.86
CA ILE A 297 8.00 -7.36 2.28
C ILE A 297 6.92 -6.99 1.27
N GLY A 298 6.46 -7.95 0.46
CA GLY A 298 5.46 -7.72 -0.59
C GLY A 298 4.00 -7.81 -0.12
N PHE A 299 3.08 -7.48 -1.02
CA PHE A 299 1.61 -7.62 -0.89
C PHE A 299 0.91 -6.73 0.14
N VAL A 300 1.58 -6.25 1.19
CA VAL A 300 0.95 -5.43 2.23
C VAL A 300 0.40 -4.12 1.65
N GLY A 301 1.21 -3.41 0.86
CA GLY A 301 0.82 -2.17 0.19
C GLY A 301 -0.25 -2.35 -0.88
N LEU A 302 -0.43 -3.56 -1.41
CA LEU A 302 -1.44 -3.87 -2.41
C LEU A 302 -2.76 -4.29 -1.75
N VAL A 303 -2.72 -5.34 -0.92
CA VAL A 303 -3.88 -6.03 -0.37
C VAL A 303 -4.61 -5.18 0.66
N VAL A 304 -3.89 -4.61 1.63
CA VAL A 304 -4.50 -3.93 2.79
C VAL A 304 -5.35 -2.73 2.39
N PRO A 305 -4.82 -1.71 1.68
CA PRO A 305 -5.65 -0.56 1.31
C PRO A 305 -6.77 -0.95 0.35
N HIS A 306 -6.58 -1.97 -0.48
CA HIS A 306 -7.65 -2.46 -1.35
C HIS A 306 -8.77 -3.16 -0.56
N ALA A 307 -8.44 -3.99 0.43
CA ALA A 307 -9.42 -4.66 1.29
C ALA A 307 -10.24 -3.65 2.09
N LEU A 308 -9.59 -2.61 2.64
CA LEU A 308 -10.28 -1.53 3.32
C LEU A 308 -11.21 -0.75 2.40
N ARG A 309 -10.82 -0.51 1.14
CA ARG A 309 -11.72 0.11 0.15
C ARG A 309 -12.97 -0.72 -0.10
N LEU A 310 -12.81 -2.04 -0.25
CA LEU A 310 -13.94 -2.94 -0.49
C LEU A 310 -14.86 -3.03 0.72
N ALA A 311 -14.30 -3.03 1.94
CA ALA A 311 -15.07 -3.16 3.18
C ALA A 311 -15.76 -1.86 3.61
N PHE A 312 -15.06 -0.73 3.52
CA PHE A 312 -15.49 0.52 4.17
C PHE A 312 -15.74 1.69 3.21
N GLY A 313 -15.21 1.62 1.98
CA GLY A 313 -15.33 2.66 0.96
C GLY A 313 -14.03 3.42 0.69
N ASN A 314 -14.06 4.33 -0.28
CA ASN A 314 -12.88 5.00 -0.84
C ASN A 314 -12.72 6.47 -0.36
N ASP A 315 -12.95 6.73 0.93
CA ASP A 315 -12.63 8.03 1.53
C ASP A 315 -11.23 8.00 2.15
N GLN A 316 -10.29 8.74 1.56
CA GLN A 316 -8.89 8.80 1.98
C GLN A 316 -8.71 9.33 3.41
N ARG A 317 -9.65 10.13 3.93
CA ARG A 317 -9.58 10.62 5.32
C ARG A 317 -9.68 9.48 6.33
N MET A 318 -10.55 8.50 6.04
CA MET A 318 -10.71 7.29 6.85
C MET A 318 -9.68 6.24 6.48
N LEU A 319 -9.38 6.11 5.18
CA LEU A 319 -8.62 5.00 4.64
C LEU A 319 -7.13 5.08 4.99
N LEU A 320 -6.50 6.25 4.99
CA LEU A 320 -5.07 6.34 5.29
C LEU A 320 -4.75 5.91 6.73
N PRO A 321 -5.44 6.38 7.79
CA PRO A 321 -5.20 5.88 9.15
C PRO A 321 -5.53 4.39 9.29
N ALA A 322 -6.64 3.94 8.69
CA ALA A 322 -7.04 2.54 8.73
C ALA A 322 -6.01 1.64 8.03
N ALA A 323 -5.44 2.08 6.89
CA ALA A 323 -4.42 1.34 6.15
C ALA A 323 -3.14 1.20 6.96
N MET A 324 -2.70 2.26 7.65
CA MET A 324 -1.53 2.18 8.53
C MET A 324 -1.75 1.18 9.67
N LEU A 325 -2.90 1.24 10.35
CA LEU A 325 -3.22 0.30 11.44
C LEU A 325 -3.32 -1.15 10.95
N ALA A 326 -4.09 -1.39 9.90
CA ALA A 326 -4.29 -2.72 9.34
C ALA A 326 -3.01 -3.28 8.69
N GLY A 327 -2.20 -2.43 8.07
CA GLY A 327 -0.92 -2.80 7.46
C GLY A 327 0.09 -3.22 8.50
N GLY A 328 0.27 -2.39 9.54
CA GLY A 328 1.15 -2.70 10.65
C GLY A 328 0.72 -3.98 11.38
N GLY A 329 -0.58 -4.10 11.70
CA GLY A 329 -1.14 -5.32 12.28
C GLY A 329 -0.96 -6.55 11.38
N GLY A 330 -1.14 -6.39 10.07
CA GLY A 330 -0.96 -7.47 9.08
C GLY A 330 0.48 -8.00 9.04
N VAL A 331 1.48 -7.13 9.05
CA VAL A 331 2.89 -7.55 9.10
C VAL A 331 3.24 -8.17 10.45
N MET A 332 2.76 -7.62 11.57
CA MET A 332 2.95 -8.24 12.89
C MET A 332 2.34 -9.64 12.96
N ALA A 333 1.14 -9.84 12.40
CA ALA A 333 0.50 -11.14 12.35
C ALA A 333 1.27 -12.12 11.46
N ALA A 334 1.74 -11.67 10.29
CA ALA A 334 2.57 -12.48 9.40
C ALA A 334 3.89 -12.88 10.06
N ASP A 335 4.53 -11.97 10.78
CA ASP A 335 5.75 -12.23 11.52
C ASP A 335 5.53 -13.19 12.70
N LEU A 336 4.42 -13.04 13.43
CA LEU A 336 4.05 -14.00 14.47
C LEU A 336 3.89 -15.41 13.89
N LEU A 337 3.16 -15.55 12.78
CA LEU A 337 3.01 -16.83 12.08
C LEU A 337 4.35 -17.37 11.57
N ALA A 338 5.22 -16.50 11.03
CA ALA A 338 6.54 -16.87 10.53
C ALA A 338 7.45 -17.49 11.60
N ARG A 339 7.32 -17.02 12.84
CA ARG A 339 8.09 -17.54 14.00
C ARG A 339 7.52 -18.84 14.57
N THR A 340 6.21 -19.06 14.43
CA THR A 340 5.54 -20.22 15.05
C THR A 340 5.34 -21.39 14.09
N ALA A 341 5.30 -21.16 12.78
CA ALA A 341 4.92 -22.18 11.80
C ALA A 341 5.89 -23.39 11.74
N ILE A 342 7.21 -23.16 11.89
CA ILE A 342 8.24 -24.21 11.81
C ILE A 342 9.25 -24.09 12.96
N ALA A 343 8.78 -23.71 14.15
CA ALA A 343 9.66 -23.57 15.33
C ALA A 343 10.48 -24.86 15.56
N PRO A 344 11.81 -24.77 15.82
CA PRO A 344 12.60 -23.58 16.14
C PRO A 344 13.16 -22.81 14.92
N ALA A 345 12.98 -23.31 13.70
CA ALA A 345 13.36 -22.57 12.49
C ALA A 345 12.36 -21.43 12.22
N GLN A 346 12.87 -20.31 11.69
CA GLN A 346 12.04 -19.16 11.36
C GLN A 346 11.95 -18.97 9.85
N LEU A 347 10.74 -18.70 9.38
CA LEU A 347 10.49 -18.35 7.99
C LEU A 347 10.68 -16.83 7.78
N PRO A 348 11.07 -16.39 6.57
CA PRO A 348 11.07 -14.97 6.23
C PRO A 348 9.65 -14.41 6.25
N VAL A 349 9.48 -13.21 6.79
CA VAL A 349 8.17 -12.56 6.94
C VAL A 349 7.56 -12.23 5.59
N GLY A 350 8.36 -11.81 4.60
CA GLY A 350 7.86 -11.51 3.26
C GLY A 350 7.34 -12.74 2.51
N VAL A 351 7.86 -13.94 2.80
CA VAL A 351 7.27 -15.19 2.28
C VAL A 351 5.88 -15.40 2.88
N MET A 352 5.72 -15.20 4.19
CA MET A 352 4.42 -15.34 4.84
C MET A 352 3.40 -14.31 4.36
N THR A 353 3.81 -13.05 4.16
CA THR A 353 2.90 -12.04 3.60
C THR A 353 2.50 -12.35 2.16
N ALA A 354 3.39 -12.92 1.35
CA ALA A 354 3.05 -13.34 -0.01
C ALA A 354 2.13 -14.56 -0.04
N LEU A 355 2.40 -15.60 0.76
CA LEU A 355 1.58 -16.82 0.84
C LEU A 355 0.14 -16.52 1.29
N ILE A 356 -0.05 -15.54 2.15
CA ILE A 356 -1.38 -15.09 2.59
C ILE A 356 -1.96 -14.07 1.60
N GLY A 357 -1.12 -13.13 1.15
CA GLY A 357 -1.53 -12.01 0.31
C GLY A 357 -2.04 -12.43 -1.06
N VAL A 358 -1.37 -13.38 -1.74
CA VAL A 358 -1.77 -13.84 -3.07
C VAL A 358 -3.17 -14.46 -3.07
N PRO A 359 -3.51 -15.46 -2.24
CA PRO A 359 -4.86 -16.03 -2.20
C PRO A 359 -5.92 -15.01 -1.81
N VAL A 360 -5.64 -14.15 -0.82
CA VAL A 360 -6.58 -13.10 -0.39
C VAL A 360 -6.85 -12.14 -1.54
N PHE A 361 -5.81 -11.72 -2.25
CA PHE A 361 -5.95 -10.82 -3.39
C PHE A 361 -6.74 -11.45 -4.54
N LEU A 362 -6.45 -12.71 -4.89
CA LEU A 362 -7.20 -13.44 -5.91
C LEU A 362 -8.68 -13.59 -5.53
N TRP A 363 -8.96 -13.92 -4.27
CA TRP A 363 -10.33 -13.99 -3.76
C TRP A 363 -11.06 -12.64 -3.84
N MET A 364 -10.37 -11.52 -3.56
CA MET A 364 -10.94 -10.18 -3.72
C MET A 364 -11.29 -9.88 -5.18
N LEU A 365 -10.40 -10.25 -6.11
CA LEU A 365 -10.59 -10.08 -7.55
C LEU A 365 -11.83 -10.85 -8.06
N LEU A 366 -12.04 -12.06 -7.57
CA LEU A 366 -13.18 -12.90 -7.94
C LEU A 366 -14.52 -12.36 -7.44
N ARG A 367 -14.55 -11.60 -6.34
CA ARG A 367 -15.81 -11.13 -5.73
C ARG A 367 -16.39 -9.87 -6.35
N ARG A 368 -15.58 -9.02 -7.00
CA ARG A 368 -16.06 -7.82 -7.72
C ARG A 368 -15.17 -7.51 -8.92
N PRO A 369 -15.67 -7.62 -10.17
CA PRO A 369 -14.90 -7.20 -11.34
C PRO A 369 -14.53 -5.72 -11.20
N MET A 370 -13.26 -5.41 -11.46
CA MET A 370 -12.73 -4.04 -11.45
C MET A 370 -13.59 -3.16 -12.38
N ARG A 371 -14.33 -2.21 -11.82
CA ARG A 371 -15.04 -1.17 -12.57
C ARG A 371 -14.52 0.20 -12.16
#